data_AF-A0A564YT27-F1
#
_entry.id   AF-A0A564YT27-F1
#
_cell.length_a   1.000
_cell.length_b   1.000
_cell.length_c   1.000
_cell.angle_alpha   90.00
_cell.angle_beta   90.00
_cell.angle_gamma   90.00
#
_symmetry.space_group_name_H-M   'P 1'
#
loop_
_entity.id
_entity.type
_entity.pdbx_description
1 polymer ?
#
loop_
_entity_poly.entity_id
_entity_poly.type
_entity_poly.pdbx_seq_one_letter_code
_entity_poly.pdbx_strand_id
1 'polypeptide(L)'
;MAILGFQLVSTLIGVSLLTKLSAHFSFTNALVFGGIYRCLLPSDKEILESAGLTKVKSKGKRSNGAPHGNGEDADTFYFPRATPITLHKALIHPHEIAVLPFYTELVWLVDFTVCALFVLFVNDAVSFARQLFIYASNSDKLTPIVNSLHGFFAPSTINLNLVWSLFIVWFALSSLFSLFRVYLGRGGDSQADKEKPEQSTPVASEWPLLLFIVFSTFVAAMLFLSLDTTFLDLRMSPAYGNLTFSLSQGTPNSPVISWGMFQACLASFASLVGLLFLYPSLQYGRVYVQVLNPFDGNYRKT
;
A
#
# COMPACT_ATOMS: atom_id res chain seq x y z
N MET A 1 -32.19 5.82 -23.91
CA MET A 1 -30.90 5.50 -23.26
C MET A 1 -29.89 6.54 -23.71
N ALA A 2 -29.43 7.42 -22.82
CA ALA A 2 -28.33 8.33 -23.15
C ALA A 2 -27.03 7.52 -23.15
N ILE A 3 -26.23 7.62 -24.22
CA ILE A 3 -25.05 6.76 -24.40
C ILE A 3 -23.92 7.08 -23.39
N LEU A 4 -23.81 8.32 -22.91
CA LEU A 4 -22.74 8.72 -21.95
C LEU A 4 -23.19 9.61 -20.77
N GLY A 5 -24.38 10.23 -20.83
CA GLY A 5 -25.11 10.84 -19.70
C GLY A 5 -24.31 11.73 -18.72
N PHE A 6 -24.86 11.90 -17.51
CA PHE A 6 -24.22 12.61 -16.40
C PHE A 6 -22.87 11.97 -15.96
N GLN A 7 -22.73 10.65 -16.11
CA GLN A 7 -21.49 9.95 -15.72
C GLN A 7 -20.26 10.52 -16.44
N LEU A 8 -20.37 10.89 -17.73
CA LEU A 8 -19.27 11.53 -18.47
C LEU A 8 -18.91 12.91 -17.93
N VAL A 9 -19.89 13.69 -17.47
CA VAL A 9 -19.62 15.01 -16.87
C VAL A 9 -18.84 14.83 -15.57
N SER A 10 -19.24 13.85 -14.76
CA SER A 10 -18.54 13.48 -13.53
C SER A 10 -17.13 12.93 -13.80
N THR A 11 -16.93 12.15 -14.87
CA THR A 11 -15.56 11.71 -15.22
C THR A 11 -14.69 12.87 -15.70
N LEU A 12 -15.24 13.81 -16.47
CA LEU A 12 -14.51 14.99 -16.93
C LEU A 12 -14.15 15.91 -15.75
N ILE A 13 -15.05 16.08 -14.77
CA ILE A 13 -14.75 16.81 -13.54
C ILE A 13 -13.64 16.10 -12.76
N GLY A 14 -13.71 14.76 -12.65
CA GLY A 14 -12.68 13.94 -12.00
C GLY A 14 -11.31 14.10 -12.65
N VAL A 15 -11.21 14.01 -13.97
CA VAL A 15 -9.95 14.20 -14.71
C VAL A 15 -9.43 15.65 -14.57
N SER A 16 -10.33 16.63 -14.61
CA SER A 16 -9.96 18.05 -14.40
C SER A 16 -9.45 18.30 -12.98
N LEU A 17 -10.03 17.62 -11.99
CA LEU A 17 -9.54 17.64 -10.62
C LEU A 17 -8.17 16.96 -10.55
N LEU A 18 -8.00 15.74 -11.07
CA LEU A 18 -6.70 15.06 -11.08
C LEU A 18 -5.58 15.92 -11.66
N THR A 19 -5.82 16.55 -12.82
CA THR A 19 -4.82 17.40 -13.49
C THR A 19 -4.45 18.65 -12.68
N LYS A 20 -5.41 19.28 -11.99
CA LYS A 20 -5.15 20.43 -11.12
C LYS A 20 -4.57 20.04 -9.75
N LEU A 21 -4.99 18.90 -9.22
CA LEU A 21 -4.68 18.45 -7.88
C LEU A 21 -3.29 17.85 -7.82
N SER A 22 -2.91 17.06 -8.84
CA SER A 22 -1.53 16.60 -9.05
C SER A 22 -0.52 17.76 -9.11
N ALA A 23 -0.92 18.93 -9.61
CA ALA A 23 -0.04 20.10 -9.74
C ALA A 23 0.07 20.96 -8.47
N HIS A 24 -0.97 21.00 -7.61
CA HIS A 24 -1.07 22.01 -6.54
C HIS A 24 -1.30 21.45 -5.14
N PHE A 25 -1.79 20.22 -4.97
CA PHE A 25 -2.23 19.73 -3.67
C PHE A 25 -1.98 18.22 -3.54
N SER A 26 -0.93 17.83 -2.81
CA SER A 26 -0.74 16.41 -2.45
C SER A 26 -1.54 16.11 -1.19
N PHE A 27 -2.67 15.40 -1.32
CA PHE A 27 -3.45 14.94 -0.16
C PHE A 27 -2.65 13.95 0.67
N THR A 28 -1.60 13.35 0.11
CA THR A 28 -0.63 12.53 0.83
C THR A 28 -0.04 13.28 2.03
N ASN A 29 0.21 14.59 1.92
CA ASN A 29 0.66 15.43 3.06
C ASN A 29 -0.37 15.53 4.18
N ALA A 30 -1.65 15.67 3.83
CA ALA A 30 -2.71 15.78 4.84
C ALA A 30 -3.06 14.42 5.47
N LEU A 31 -3.18 13.35 4.66
CA LEU A 31 -3.66 12.04 5.12
C LEU A 31 -2.57 11.15 5.70
N VAL A 32 -1.37 11.13 5.11
CA VAL A 32 -0.29 10.21 5.52
C VAL A 32 0.65 10.89 6.50
N PHE A 33 0.97 12.16 6.27
CA PHE A 33 2.05 12.84 7.00
C PHE A 33 1.59 13.70 8.19
N GLY A 34 0.29 13.93 8.36
CA GLY A 34 -0.27 14.63 9.53
C GLY A 34 -0.07 13.91 10.88
N GLY A 35 0.39 12.66 10.88
CA GLY A 35 0.59 11.85 12.09
C GLY A 35 1.97 11.22 12.27
N ILE A 36 2.93 11.46 11.35
CA ILE A 36 4.27 10.84 11.46
C ILE A 36 5.22 11.80 12.19
N TYR A 37 5.72 11.34 13.33
CA TYR A 37 6.70 12.05 14.14
C TYR A 37 8.07 11.41 13.95
N ARG A 38 9.09 12.20 13.59
CA ARG A 38 10.48 11.76 13.59
C ARG A 38 11.03 11.98 14.99
N CYS A 39 11.58 10.92 15.58
CA CYS A 39 12.44 11.08 16.75
C CYS A 39 13.76 11.68 16.26
N LEU A 40 14.08 12.88 16.73
CA LEU A 40 15.39 13.47 16.47
C LEU A 40 16.46 12.63 17.16
N LEU A 41 17.62 12.53 16.50
CA LEU A 41 18.77 11.92 17.14
C LEU A 41 19.14 12.80 18.35
N PRO A 42 19.16 12.24 19.57
CA PRO A 42 19.50 13.01 20.78
C PRO A 42 20.91 13.57 20.63
N SER A 43 21.12 14.83 21.00
CA SER A 43 22.44 15.46 20.90
C SER A 43 23.41 14.78 21.87
N ASP A 44 24.71 14.69 21.53
CA ASP A 44 25.73 14.09 22.41
C ASP A 44 25.66 14.64 23.85
N LYS A 45 25.29 15.92 24.00
CA LYS A 45 25.10 16.59 25.29
C LYS A 45 23.90 16.05 26.08
N GLU A 46 22.78 15.77 25.42
CA GLU A 46 21.57 15.19 26.02
C GLU A 46 21.79 13.71 26.38
N ILE A 47 22.58 12.99 25.57
CA ILE A 47 23.01 11.62 25.86
C ILE A 47 23.93 11.61 27.08
N LEU A 48 24.91 12.53 27.15
CA LEU A 48 25.81 12.69 28.29
C LEU A 48 25.07 13.09 29.58
N GLU A 49 24.08 13.98 29.47
CA GLU A 49 23.26 14.43 30.59
C GLU A 49 22.33 13.32 31.11
N SER A 50 21.66 12.59 30.21
CA SER A 50 20.80 11.44 30.57
C SER A 50 21.59 10.21 31.04
N ALA A 51 22.87 10.09 30.65
CA ALA A 51 23.79 9.10 31.19
C ALA A 51 24.40 9.49 32.55
N GLY A 52 24.13 10.70 33.05
CA GLY A 52 24.70 11.21 34.30
C GLY A 52 26.19 11.61 34.21
N LEU A 53 26.77 11.66 33.01
CA LEU A 53 28.15 12.07 32.77
C LEU A 53 28.23 13.58 32.53
N THR A 54 28.03 14.36 33.58
CA THR A 54 28.26 15.82 33.59
C THR A 54 29.74 16.17 33.66
N LYS A 55 30.58 15.73 32.71
CA LYS A 55 31.96 16.22 32.58
C LYS A 55 32.45 16.29 31.13
N VAL A 56 31.94 17.26 30.37
CA VAL A 56 32.82 17.98 29.43
C VAL A 56 33.43 19.13 30.22
N LYS A 57 34.51 18.82 30.95
CA LYS A 57 35.33 19.83 31.61
C LYS A 57 35.95 20.67 30.50
N SER A 58 35.53 21.92 30.37
CA SER A 58 36.22 22.92 29.56
C SER A 58 37.67 22.99 30.02
N LYS A 59 38.58 22.38 29.26
CA LYS A 59 40.01 22.37 29.56
C LYS A 59 40.60 23.71 29.12
N GLY A 60 40.25 24.76 29.87
CA GLY A 60 40.93 26.05 29.86
C GLY A 60 41.90 26.15 31.02
N LYS A 61 43.21 26.18 30.68
CA LYS A 61 44.36 26.76 31.42
C LYS A 61 45.51 25.79 31.72
N ARG A 62 46.60 26.11 31.02
CA ARG A 62 47.95 25.53 30.90
C ARG A 62 48.60 25.01 32.19
N SER A 63 49.30 23.88 32.08
CA SER A 63 50.56 23.62 32.78
C SER A 63 51.47 22.75 31.91
N ASN A 64 52.73 23.17 31.79
CA ASN A 64 53.81 22.66 30.95
C ASN A 64 54.23 21.21 31.29
N GLY A 65 54.64 20.45 30.27
CA GLY A 65 55.44 19.22 30.38
C GLY A 65 55.05 18.15 29.36
N ALA A 66 55.90 17.91 28.34
CA ALA A 66 55.74 16.98 27.20
C ALA A 66 55.89 15.48 27.58
N PRO A 67 55.96 14.49 26.66
CA PRO A 67 55.43 14.33 25.28
C PRO A 67 54.63 12.98 25.11
N HIS A 68 54.24 12.66 23.86
CA HIS A 68 53.86 11.34 23.32
C HIS A 68 52.42 10.81 23.48
N GLY A 69 51.82 10.41 22.35
CA GLY A 69 50.64 9.54 22.27
C GLY A 69 49.70 9.92 21.13
N ASN A 70 49.67 9.08 20.10
CA ASN A 70 48.83 9.09 18.90
C ASN A 70 47.38 9.59 19.18
N GLY A 71 46.97 10.67 18.52
CA GLY A 71 45.66 11.29 18.73
C GLY A 71 44.66 10.89 17.65
N GLU A 72 43.97 9.78 17.87
CA GLU A 72 42.76 9.36 17.14
C GLU A 72 41.72 8.82 18.13
N ASP A 73 41.42 9.54 19.22
CA ASP A 73 40.38 9.15 20.18
C ASP A 73 39.72 10.39 20.82
N ALA A 74 39.34 11.37 20.00
CA ALA A 74 38.70 12.59 20.50
C ALA A 74 37.17 12.45 20.69
N ASP A 75 36.50 11.46 20.07
CA ASP A 75 35.03 11.46 19.98
C ASP A 75 34.35 10.11 20.28
N THR A 76 34.97 9.24 21.10
CA THR A 76 34.34 7.97 21.50
C THR A 76 33.85 8.04 22.95
N PHE A 77 32.56 8.33 23.13
CA PHE A 77 31.90 8.33 24.45
C PHE A 77 31.19 7.01 24.71
N TYR A 78 31.57 6.32 25.79
CA TYR A 78 30.92 5.07 26.23
C TYR A 78 29.79 5.37 27.22
N PHE A 79 28.57 4.93 26.91
CA PHE A 79 27.39 5.09 27.75
C PHE A 79 26.79 3.73 28.15
N PRO A 80 26.20 3.60 29.35
CA PRO A 80 25.47 2.41 29.74
C PRO A 80 24.23 2.22 28.87
N ARG A 81 24.03 0.99 28.38
CA ARG A 81 22.96 0.59 27.47
C ARG A 81 21.52 0.84 27.98
N ALA A 82 21.35 1.04 29.29
CA ALA A 82 20.05 1.17 29.96
C ALA A 82 19.71 2.62 30.37
N THR A 83 20.26 3.61 29.65
CA THR A 83 19.96 5.03 29.91
C THR A 83 18.58 5.40 29.36
N PRO A 84 17.66 5.94 30.17
CA PRO A 84 16.33 6.34 29.69
C PRO A 84 16.43 7.65 28.91
N ILE A 85 16.60 7.55 27.60
CA ILE A 85 16.72 8.71 26.71
C ILE A 85 15.33 9.22 26.33
N THR A 86 15.04 10.49 26.64
CA THR A 86 13.81 11.17 26.22
C THR A 86 13.94 11.65 24.78
N LEU A 87 13.41 10.88 23.83
CA LEU A 87 13.45 11.21 22.40
C LEU A 87 12.49 12.38 22.08
N HIS A 88 13.03 13.50 21.60
CA HIS A 88 12.23 14.63 21.15
C HIS A 88 11.59 14.32 19.79
N LYS A 89 10.26 14.48 19.72
CA LYS A 89 9.47 14.24 18.50
C LYS A 89 9.39 15.53 17.70
N ALA A 90 9.95 15.53 16.49
CA ALA A 90 9.79 16.62 15.54
C ALA A 90 8.80 16.23 14.43
N LEU A 91 8.05 17.23 13.95
CA LEU A 91 7.12 17.07 12.83
C LEU A 91 7.93 16.96 11.54
N ILE A 92 7.67 15.91 10.76
CA ILE A 92 8.42 15.64 9.54
C ILE A 92 7.96 16.60 8.45
N HIS A 93 8.90 17.27 7.81
CA HIS A 93 8.61 18.14 6.68
C HIS A 93 8.56 17.36 5.36
N PRO A 94 7.72 17.78 4.40
CA PRO A 94 7.47 17.05 3.15
C PRO A 94 8.71 16.91 2.26
N HIS A 95 9.69 17.82 2.37
CA HIS A 95 10.92 17.77 1.58
C HIS A 95 11.90 16.67 2.03
N GLU A 96 11.88 16.25 3.29
CA GLU A 96 12.74 15.16 3.77
C GLU A 96 12.24 13.79 3.29
N ILE A 97 10.93 13.67 3.07
CA ILE A 97 10.27 12.42 2.71
C ILE A 97 10.33 12.17 1.20
N ALA A 98 10.44 13.24 0.39
CA ALA A 98 10.55 13.15 -1.06
C ALA A 98 11.76 12.33 -1.54
N VAL A 99 12.74 12.07 -0.67
CA VAL A 99 13.93 11.25 -0.95
C VAL A 99 13.61 9.75 -0.90
N LEU A 100 12.46 9.33 -0.37
CA LEU A 100 12.11 7.91 -0.29
C LEU A 100 11.79 7.35 -1.69
N PRO A 101 12.33 6.17 -2.06
CA PRO A 101 12.20 5.60 -3.40
C PRO A 101 10.74 5.33 -3.82
N PHE A 102 9.82 5.12 -2.88
CA PHE A 102 8.40 4.87 -3.14
C PHE A 102 7.50 6.07 -2.90
N TYR A 103 8.07 7.25 -2.61
CA TYR A 103 7.30 8.44 -2.30
C TYR A 103 6.37 8.83 -3.46
N THR A 104 6.91 8.89 -4.68
CA THR A 104 6.15 9.27 -5.87
C THR A 104 5.02 8.28 -6.16
N GLU A 105 5.26 6.97 -6.07
CA GLU A 105 4.22 5.96 -6.29
C GLU A 105 3.10 6.04 -5.26
N LEU A 106 3.44 6.25 -3.98
CA LEU A 106 2.47 6.41 -2.91
C LEU A 106 1.62 7.67 -3.10
N VAL A 107 2.25 8.78 -3.51
CA VAL A 107 1.55 10.05 -3.78
C VAL A 107 0.52 9.87 -4.89
N TRP A 108 0.92 9.28 -6.01
CA TRP A 108 0.01 8.99 -7.12
C TRP A 108 -1.13 8.07 -6.72
N LEU A 109 -0.86 7.00 -5.97
CA LEU A 109 -1.87 6.07 -5.48
C LEU A 109 -2.90 6.78 -4.59
N VAL A 110 -2.44 7.56 -3.61
CA VAL A 110 -3.32 8.27 -2.67
C VAL A 110 -4.12 9.37 -3.36
N ASP A 111 -3.49 10.21 -4.16
CA ASP A 111 -4.18 11.33 -4.82
C ASP A 111 -5.18 10.82 -5.87
N PHE A 112 -4.84 9.75 -6.60
CA PHE A 112 -5.76 9.10 -7.53
C PHE A 112 -6.95 8.44 -6.82
N THR A 113 -6.70 7.70 -5.73
CA THR A 113 -7.78 7.02 -4.98
C THR A 113 -8.76 8.01 -4.38
N VAL A 114 -8.29 9.11 -3.77
CA VAL A 114 -9.16 10.16 -3.23
C VAL A 114 -10.02 10.78 -4.32
N CYS A 115 -9.44 11.11 -5.47
CA CYS A 115 -10.20 11.68 -6.58
C CYS A 115 -11.22 10.69 -7.16
N ALA A 116 -10.83 9.42 -7.32
CA ALA A 116 -11.71 8.38 -7.83
C ALA A 116 -12.88 8.13 -6.86
N LEU A 117 -12.62 8.09 -5.54
CA LEU A 117 -13.66 7.99 -4.51
C LEU A 117 -14.61 9.19 -4.55
N PHE A 118 -14.10 10.40 -4.78
CA PHE A 118 -14.95 11.57 -4.95
C PHE A 118 -15.88 11.43 -6.17
N VAL A 119 -15.37 10.99 -7.31
CA VAL A 119 -16.17 10.76 -8.53
C VAL A 119 -17.24 9.68 -8.29
N LEU A 120 -16.87 8.58 -7.64
CA LEU A 120 -17.79 7.50 -7.27
C LEU A 120 -18.88 8.02 -6.31
N PHE A 121 -18.48 8.77 -5.29
CA PHE A 121 -19.40 9.37 -4.33
C PHE A 121 -20.39 10.33 -4.99
N VAL A 122 -19.93 11.20 -5.90
CA VAL A 122 -20.81 12.11 -6.67
C VAL A 122 -21.81 11.31 -7.50
N ASN A 123 -21.36 10.25 -8.18
CA ASN A 123 -22.24 9.42 -9.00
C ASN A 123 -23.28 8.66 -8.16
N ASP A 124 -22.89 8.15 -6.99
CA ASP A 124 -23.81 7.49 -6.07
C ASP A 124 -24.78 8.48 -5.43
N ALA A 125 -24.31 9.66 -5.02
CA ALA A 125 -25.15 10.71 -4.46
C ALA A 125 -26.22 11.18 -5.46
N VAL A 126 -25.85 11.30 -6.74
CA VAL A 126 -26.79 11.68 -7.82
C VAL A 126 -27.79 10.57 -8.11
N SER A 127 -27.35 9.32 -8.10
CA SER A 127 -28.24 8.15 -8.25
C SER A 127 -29.23 8.06 -7.09
N PHE A 128 -28.76 8.30 -5.87
CA PHE A 128 -29.58 8.34 -4.66
C PHE A 128 -30.57 9.52 -4.68
N ALA A 129 -30.11 10.73 -5.02
CA ALA A 129 -30.96 11.92 -5.14
C ALA A 129 -32.06 11.73 -6.19
N ARG A 130 -31.73 11.10 -7.33
CA ARG A 130 -32.70 10.70 -8.35
C ARG A 130 -33.76 9.75 -7.78
N GLN A 131 -33.34 8.73 -7.04
CA GLN A 131 -34.27 7.75 -6.48
C GLN A 131 -35.19 8.38 -5.44
N LEU A 132 -34.67 9.28 -4.61
CA LEU A 132 -35.46 10.07 -3.67
C LEU A 132 -36.44 11.01 -4.40
N PHE A 133 -36.00 11.62 -5.50
CA PHE A 133 -36.84 12.49 -6.32
C PHE A 133 -38.02 11.73 -6.95
N ILE A 134 -37.79 10.54 -7.51
CA ILE A 134 -38.88 9.69 -8.06
C ILE A 134 -39.88 9.33 -6.96
N TYR A 135 -39.40 8.99 -5.77
CA TYR A 135 -40.27 8.65 -4.63
C TYR A 135 -41.10 9.85 -4.14
N ALA A 136 -40.51 11.03 -4.05
CA ALA A 136 -41.20 12.25 -3.65
C ALA A 136 -42.17 12.76 -4.73
N SER A 137 -41.84 12.53 -6.00
CA SER A 137 -42.58 13.01 -7.17
C SER A 137 -43.72 12.06 -7.57
N ASN A 138 -44.59 11.69 -6.63
CA ASN A 138 -45.83 10.93 -6.88
C ASN A 138 -47.03 11.82 -7.27
N SER A 139 -46.83 13.13 -7.51
CA SER A 139 -47.88 14.05 -7.97
C SER A 139 -47.76 14.29 -9.47
N ASP A 140 -48.79 13.89 -10.22
CA ASP A 140 -48.94 13.83 -11.69
C ASP A 140 -48.72 15.12 -12.52
N LYS A 141 -47.96 16.10 -12.02
CA LYS A 141 -47.66 17.35 -12.72
C LYS A 141 -46.15 17.58 -12.82
N LEU A 142 -45.45 16.70 -13.52
CA LEU A 142 -44.06 16.97 -13.92
C LEU A 142 -44.03 17.78 -15.21
N THR A 143 -43.51 19.00 -15.12
CA THR A 143 -43.23 19.86 -16.27
C THR A 143 -42.20 19.19 -17.20
N PRO A 144 -42.23 19.47 -18.52
CA PRO A 144 -41.35 18.82 -19.51
C PRO A 144 -39.85 18.99 -19.21
N ILE A 145 -39.48 20.07 -18.50
CA ILE A 145 -38.11 20.36 -18.09
C ILE A 145 -37.60 19.34 -17.06
N VAL A 146 -38.44 18.95 -16.10
CA VAL A 146 -38.05 18.01 -15.03
C VAL A 146 -37.91 16.58 -15.59
N ASN A 147 -38.79 16.20 -16.52
CA ASN A 147 -38.67 14.92 -17.23
C ASN A 147 -37.38 14.84 -18.07
N SER A 148 -36.97 15.95 -18.70
CA SER A 148 -35.71 16.03 -19.44
C SER A 148 -34.49 15.93 -18.52
N LEU A 149 -34.49 16.64 -17.38
CA LEU A 149 -33.45 16.52 -16.36
C LEU A 149 -33.33 15.08 -15.84
N HIS A 150 -34.45 14.44 -15.52
CA HIS A 150 -34.47 13.06 -15.05
C HIS A 150 -33.89 12.07 -16.07
N GLY A 151 -34.17 12.28 -17.37
CA GLY A 151 -33.59 11.49 -18.45
C GLY A 151 -32.07 11.67 -18.62
N PHE A 152 -31.53 12.83 -18.25
CA PHE A 152 -30.09 13.11 -18.28
C PHE A 152 -29.31 12.36 -17.18
N PHE A 153 -29.92 12.20 -16.00
CA PHE A 153 -29.39 11.43 -14.87
C PHE A 153 -29.72 9.94 -14.94
N ALA A 154 -30.25 9.46 -16.07
CA ALA A 154 -30.50 8.04 -16.28
C ALA A 154 -29.17 7.26 -16.33
N PRO A 155 -29.16 5.99 -15.86
CA PRO A 155 -27.97 5.15 -15.94
C PRO A 155 -27.50 5.02 -17.39
N SER A 156 -26.20 5.26 -17.62
CA SER A 156 -25.57 4.99 -18.91
C SER A 156 -25.43 3.50 -19.14
N THR A 157 -25.38 3.10 -20.41
CA THR A 157 -25.16 1.70 -20.82
C THR A 157 -23.79 1.18 -20.40
N ILE A 158 -22.81 2.08 -20.29
CA ILE A 158 -21.46 1.79 -19.78
C ILE A 158 -21.37 2.33 -18.36
N ASN A 159 -21.03 1.46 -17.41
CA ASN A 159 -20.78 1.84 -16.02
C ASN A 159 -19.39 2.47 -15.90
N LEU A 160 -19.29 3.79 -16.06
CA LEU A 160 -18.00 4.50 -15.91
C LEU A 160 -17.44 4.38 -14.48
N ASN A 161 -18.29 4.19 -13.47
CA ASN A 161 -17.88 3.86 -12.11
C ASN A 161 -16.99 2.60 -12.06
N LEU A 162 -17.30 1.59 -12.88
CA LEU A 162 -16.51 0.36 -12.94
C LEU A 162 -15.12 0.63 -13.52
N VAL A 163 -15.01 1.56 -14.48
CA VAL A 163 -13.72 1.97 -15.05
C VAL A 163 -12.85 2.66 -13.99
N TRP A 164 -13.42 3.59 -13.21
CA TRP A 164 -12.70 4.23 -12.11
C TRP A 164 -12.27 3.24 -11.04
N SER A 165 -13.14 2.31 -10.65
CA SER A 165 -12.79 1.24 -9.73
C SER A 165 -11.67 0.35 -10.28
N LEU A 166 -11.68 0.04 -11.58
CA LEU A 166 -10.65 -0.78 -12.21
C LEU A 166 -9.29 -0.06 -12.22
N PHE A 167 -9.27 1.25 -12.45
CA PHE A 167 -8.04 2.03 -12.33
C PHE A 167 -7.51 2.07 -10.89
N ILE A 168 -8.36 2.17 -9.88
CA ILE A 168 -7.92 2.11 -8.47
C ILE A 168 -7.21 0.77 -8.22
N VAL A 169 -7.85 -0.34 -8.61
CA VAL A 169 -7.29 -1.68 -8.45
C VAL A 169 -5.98 -1.82 -9.22
N TRP A 170 -5.91 -1.30 -10.45
CA TRP A 170 -4.68 -1.29 -11.25
C TRP A 170 -3.53 -0.55 -10.56
N PHE A 171 -3.76 0.68 -10.09
CA PHE A 171 -2.73 1.45 -9.39
C PHE A 171 -2.27 0.76 -8.12
N ALA A 172 -3.20 0.20 -7.33
CA ALA A 172 -2.88 -0.56 -6.13
C ALA A 172 -2.01 -1.80 -6.44
N LEU A 173 -2.40 -2.59 -7.45
CA LEU A 173 -1.64 -3.77 -7.87
C LEU A 173 -0.25 -3.40 -8.44
N SER A 174 -0.17 -2.32 -9.20
CA SER A 174 1.11 -1.83 -9.75
C SER A 174 2.07 -1.41 -8.65
N SER A 175 1.59 -0.66 -7.65
CA SER A 175 2.41 -0.25 -6.49
C SER A 175 2.84 -1.46 -5.67
N LEU A 176 1.94 -2.42 -5.44
CA LEU A 176 2.25 -3.64 -4.70
C LEU A 176 3.28 -4.51 -5.43
N PHE A 177 3.21 -4.55 -6.76
CA PHE A 177 4.20 -5.25 -7.58
C PHE A 177 5.57 -4.55 -7.60
N SER A 178 5.60 -3.21 -7.57
CA SER A 178 6.84 -2.43 -7.40
C SER A 178 7.52 -2.74 -6.08
N LEU A 179 6.76 -2.74 -4.98
CA LEU A 179 7.24 -3.14 -3.65
C LEU A 179 7.76 -4.59 -3.65
N PHE A 180 6.98 -5.52 -4.20
CA PHE A 180 7.37 -6.92 -4.29
C PHE A 180 8.70 -7.12 -5.02
N ARG A 181 8.92 -6.41 -6.14
CA ARG A 181 10.18 -6.46 -6.89
C ARG A 181 11.37 -6.00 -6.07
N VAL A 182 11.24 -4.96 -5.25
CA VAL A 182 12.35 -4.46 -4.43
C VAL A 182 12.71 -5.45 -3.32
N TYR A 183 11.73 -6.06 -2.67
CA TYR A 183 12.00 -7.09 -1.67
C TYR A 183 12.62 -8.35 -2.29
N LEU A 184 12.18 -8.75 -3.49
CA LEU A 184 12.76 -9.88 -4.21
C LEU A 184 14.18 -9.59 -4.73
N GLY A 185 14.42 -8.38 -5.23
CA GLY A 185 15.74 -7.95 -5.72
C GLY A 185 16.79 -7.89 -4.62
N ARG A 186 16.41 -7.46 -3.41
CA ARG A 186 17.30 -7.47 -2.24
C ARG A 186 17.73 -8.89 -1.81
N GLY A 187 16.99 -9.92 -2.21
CA GLY A 187 17.34 -11.33 -2.00
C GLY A 187 18.13 -11.97 -3.16
N GLY A 188 18.21 -11.33 -4.34
CA GLY A 188 18.82 -11.88 -5.55
C GLY A 188 20.29 -11.50 -5.78
N ASP A 189 20.72 -10.33 -5.29
CA ASP A 189 22.07 -9.80 -5.56
C ASP A 189 23.19 -10.47 -4.74
N SER A 190 22.87 -11.44 -3.87
CA SER A 190 23.90 -12.29 -3.23
C SER A 190 24.40 -13.42 -4.15
N GLN A 191 23.91 -13.53 -5.38
CA GLN A 191 24.27 -14.59 -6.34
C GLN A 191 24.78 -14.01 -7.69
N ALA A 192 25.40 -12.83 -7.69
CA ALA A 192 25.98 -12.24 -8.90
C ALA A 192 27.44 -11.79 -8.77
N ASP A 193 28.15 -12.24 -7.73
CA ASP A 193 29.63 -12.23 -7.69
C ASP A 193 30.12 -13.62 -7.27
N LYS A 194 30.19 -14.53 -8.25
CA LYS A 194 30.96 -15.77 -8.09
C LYS A 194 32.44 -15.42 -8.24
N GLU A 195 33.11 -15.12 -7.13
CA GLU A 195 34.56 -15.33 -7.01
C GLU A 195 35.06 -15.28 -5.53
N LYS A 196 34.62 -16.23 -4.69
CA LYS A 196 35.46 -16.96 -3.71
C LYS A 196 34.62 -17.92 -2.85
N PRO A 197 35.05 -19.17 -2.63
CA PRO A 197 34.40 -20.05 -1.67
C PRO A 197 35.01 -19.79 -0.29
N GLU A 198 34.20 -19.46 0.72
CA GLU A 198 34.45 -19.87 2.11
C GLU A 198 33.29 -19.49 3.03
N GLN A 199 32.55 -20.53 3.42
CA GLN A 199 32.08 -20.77 4.77
C GLN A 199 31.26 -19.66 5.46
N SER A 200 30.00 -19.54 5.08
CA SER A 200 28.93 -19.09 5.97
C SER A 200 27.61 -19.76 5.58
N THR A 201 26.76 -20.00 6.58
CA THR A 201 25.46 -20.68 6.57
C THR A 201 24.71 -20.69 5.23
N PRO A 202 24.06 -21.80 4.83
CA PRO A 202 23.29 -21.85 3.59
C PRO A 202 22.21 -20.76 3.66
N VAL A 203 22.34 -19.74 2.82
CA VAL A 203 21.27 -18.77 2.58
C VAL A 203 20.12 -19.57 1.98
N ALA A 204 19.17 -19.96 2.84
CA ALA A 204 18.00 -20.69 2.42
C ALA A 204 17.33 -19.87 1.31
N SER A 205 17.12 -20.49 0.16
CA SER A 205 16.43 -19.87 -0.96
C SER A 205 15.11 -19.28 -0.46
N GLU A 206 14.77 -18.07 -0.87
CA GLU A 206 13.49 -17.46 -0.49
C GLU A 206 12.32 -18.04 -1.28
N TRP A 207 12.62 -18.72 -2.39
CA TRP A 207 11.68 -19.45 -3.26
C TRP A 207 10.69 -20.40 -2.55
N PRO A 208 11.11 -21.29 -1.62
CA PRO A 208 10.18 -22.11 -0.83
C PRO A 208 9.21 -21.27 0.02
N LEU A 209 9.63 -20.12 0.54
CA LEU A 209 8.75 -19.24 1.30
C LEU A 209 7.69 -18.62 0.39
N LEU A 210 8.07 -18.17 -0.82
CA LEU A 210 7.09 -17.70 -1.81
C LEU A 210 6.09 -18.80 -2.21
N LEU A 211 6.57 -20.01 -2.50
CA LEU A 211 5.71 -21.15 -2.83
C LEU A 211 4.74 -21.48 -1.69
N PHE A 212 5.21 -21.44 -0.44
CA PHE A 212 4.36 -21.67 0.72
C PHE A 212 3.26 -20.62 0.86
N ILE A 213 3.58 -19.34 0.66
CA ILE A 213 2.58 -18.26 0.69
C ILE A 213 1.53 -18.45 -0.40
N VAL A 214 1.96 -18.71 -1.64
CA VAL A 214 1.04 -18.95 -2.78
C VAL A 214 0.14 -20.14 -2.47
N PHE A 215 0.71 -21.26 -2.04
CA PHE A 215 -0.07 -22.46 -1.71
C PHE A 215 -1.06 -22.21 -0.56
N SER A 216 -0.62 -21.59 0.53
CA SER A 216 -1.47 -21.31 1.70
C SER A 216 -2.61 -20.37 1.35
N THR A 217 -2.34 -19.28 0.62
CA THR A 217 -3.36 -18.32 0.19
C THR A 217 -4.31 -18.91 -0.84
N PHE A 218 -3.83 -19.78 -1.74
CA PHE A 218 -4.67 -20.50 -2.69
C PHE A 218 -5.64 -21.45 -1.99
N VAL A 219 -5.15 -22.26 -1.05
CA VAL A 219 -5.99 -23.18 -0.27
C VAL A 219 -7.03 -22.41 0.55
N ALA A 220 -6.62 -21.31 1.19
CA ALA A 220 -7.55 -20.43 1.92
C ALA A 220 -8.61 -19.83 0.99
N ALA A 221 -8.23 -19.31 -0.18
CA ALA A 221 -9.17 -18.75 -1.15
C ALA A 221 -10.14 -19.81 -1.70
N MET A 222 -9.65 -21.02 -2.03
CA MET A 222 -10.49 -22.13 -2.46
C MET A 222 -11.47 -22.57 -1.36
N LEU A 223 -11.03 -22.57 -0.10
CA LEU A 223 -11.91 -22.84 1.04
C LEU A 223 -13.03 -21.79 1.10
N PHE A 224 -12.69 -20.49 1.09
CA PHE A 224 -13.68 -19.41 1.14
C PHE A 224 -14.64 -19.39 -0.05
N LEU A 225 -14.16 -19.70 -1.26
CA LEU A 225 -15.01 -19.78 -2.46
C LEU A 225 -15.90 -21.03 -2.49
N SER A 226 -15.52 -22.08 -1.76
CA SER A 226 -16.32 -23.32 -1.65
C SER A 226 -17.31 -23.29 -0.49
N LEU A 227 -17.12 -22.39 0.49
CA LEU A 227 -18.10 -22.16 1.55
C LEU A 227 -19.42 -21.67 0.95
N ASP A 228 -20.51 -22.06 1.59
CA ASP A 228 -21.85 -21.82 1.07
C ASP A 228 -22.14 -20.31 0.91
N THR A 229 -22.82 -20.00 -0.19
CA THR A 229 -23.20 -18.65 -0.65
C THR A 229 -24.04 -17.85 0.35
N THR A 230 -24.54 -18.52 1.38
CA THR A 230 -25.31 -17.93 2.49
C THR A 230 -24.44 -17.11 3.45
N PHE A 231 -23.15 -17.45 3.61
CA PHE A 231 -22.22 -16.69 4.46
C PHE A 231 -21.46 -15.59 3.71
N LEU A 232 -21.20 -15.79 2.42
CA LEU A 232 -20.51 -14.85 1.54
C LEU A 232 -21.35 -14.65 0.27
N ASP A 233 -22.26 -13.67 0.28
CA ASP A 233 -23.07 -13.30 -0.89
C ASP A 233 -22.24 -12.52 -1.92
N LEU A 234 -21.24 -13.20 -2.49
CA LEU A 234 -20.37 -12.70 -3.53
C LEU A 234 -21.07 -12.66 -4.91
N ARG A 235 -22.35 -13.08 -4.99
CA ARG A 235 -23.14 -13.19 -6.23
C ARG A 235 -22.39 -13.87 -7.37
N MET A 236 -21.61 -14.90 -7.05
CA MET A 236 -20.80 -15.66 -8.01
C MET A 236 -21.64 -16.46 -9.01
N SER A 237 -22.81 -16.95 -8.59
CA SER A 237 -23.74 -17.70 -9.46
C SER A 237 -24.26 -16.84 -10.63
N PRO A 238 -24.78 -15.61 -10.40
CA PRO A 238 -25.08 -14.67 -11.49
C PRO A 238 -23.88 -14.35 -12.39
N ALA A 239 -22.68 -14.18 -11.81
CA ALA A 239 -21.47 -13.88 -12.58
C ALA A 239 -21.07 -15.04 -13.50
N TYR A 240 -21.17 -16.29 -13.02
CA TYR A 240 -20.93 -17.49 -13.81
C TYR A 240 -21.98 -17.66 -14.93
N GLY A 241 -23.25 -17.32 -14.66
CA GLY A 241 -24.31 -17.32 -15.67
C GLY A 241 -24.05 -16.38 -16.85
N ASN A 242 -23.42 -15.22 -16.60
CA ASN A 242 -23.05 -14.26 -17.63
C ASN A 242 -21.90 -14.72 -18.55
N LEU A 243 -21.17 -15.79 -18.17
CA LEU A 243 -20.06 -16.35 -18.97
C LEU A 243 -20.55 -17.40 -19.99
N THR A 244 -21.85 -17.49 -20.24
CA THR A 244 -22.41 -18.36 -21.27
C THR A 244 -22.36 -17.64 -22.63
N PHE A 245 -21.52 -18.14 -23.55
CA PHE A 245 -21.45 -17.62 -24.92
C PHE A 245 -22.18 -18.58 -25.86
N SER A 246 -23.17 -18.08 -26.60
CA SER A 246 -23.83 -18.86 -27.66
C SER A 246 -22.89 -18.95 -28.87
N LEU A 247 -22.12 -20.03 -28.97
CA LEU A 247 -21.15 -20.21 -30.06
C LEU A 247 -21.82 -20.50 -31.41
N SER A 248 -23.10 -20.89 -31.42
CA SER A 248 -23.90 -21.04 -32.64
C SER A 248 -25.40 -20.89 -32.34
N GLN A 249 -26.15 -20.27 -33.25
CA GLN A 249 -27.61 -20.15 -33.14
C GLN A 249 -28.24 -21.56 -33.21
N GLY A 250 -28.55 -22.16 -32.05
CA GLY A 250 -29.30 -23.42 -31.96
C GLY A 250 -28.70 -24.51 -31.07
N THR A 251 -27.54 -24.30 -30.44
CA THR A 251 -26.98 -25.24 -29.44
C THR A 251 -27.42 -24.80 -28.04
N PRO A 252 -27.84 -25.70 -27.14
CA PRO A 252 -28.22 -25.33 -25.77
C PRO A 252 -27.05 -24.64 -25.07
N ASN A 253 -27.37 -23.60 -24.26
CA ASN A 253 -26.41 -22.78 -23.53
C ASN A 253 -25.51 -23.64 -22.63
N SER A 254 -24.36 -24.09 -23.12
CA SER A 254 -23.35 -24.76 -22.31
C SER A 254 -22.38 -23.72 -21.73
N PRO A 255 -22.07 -23.79 -20.42
CA PRO A 255 -21.07 -22.91 -19.85
C PRO A 255 -19.69 -23.23 -20.43
N VAL A 256 -18.94 -22.19 -20.81
CA VAL A 256 -17.60 -22.30 -21.42
C VAL A 256 -16.59 -22.97 -20.47
N ILE A 257 -16.80 -22.80 -19.17
CA ILE A 257 -15.92 -23.28 -18.10
C ILE A 257 -16.76 -23.99 -17.04
N SER A 258 -16.23 -25.04 -16.40
CA SER A 258 -16.93 -25.69 -15.29
C SER A 258 -16.97 -24.78 -14.06
N TRP A 259 -17.96 -24.98 -13.18
CA TRP A 259 -18.08 -24.22 -11.93
C TRP A 259 -16.81 -24.29 -11.06
N GLY A 260 -16.21 -25.48 -10.91
CA GLY A 260 -14.99 -25.66 -10.15
C GLY A 260 -13.77 -24.98 -10.79
N MET A 261 -13.67 -24.97 -12.12
CA MET A 261 -12.59 -24.24 -12.82
C MET A 261 -12.75 -22.72 -12.67
N PHE A 262 -13.98 -22.20 -12.71
CA PHE A 262 -14.25 -20.79 -12.43
C PHE A 262 -13.77 -20.38 -11.03
N GLN A 263 -14.10 -21.17 -10.01
CA GLN A 263 -13.62 -20.96 -8.64
C GLN A 263 -12.09 -21.04 -8.54
N ALA A 264 -11.46 -22.03 -9.21
CA ALA A 264 -10.01 -22.18 -9.22
C ALA A 264 -9.28 -21.01 -9.88
N CYS A 265 -9.82 -20.44 -10.97
CA CYS A 265 -9.28 -19.24 -11.60
C CYS A 265 -9.32 -18.03 -10.65
N LEU A 266 -10.44 -17.82 -9.95
CA LEU A 266 -10.56 -16.74 -8.96
C LEU A 266 -9.62 -16.95 -7.77
N ALA A 267 -9.50 -18.18 -7.26
CA ALA A 267 -8.56 -18.50 -6.19
C ALA A 267 -7.10 -18.31 -6.60
N SER A 268 -6.75 -18.62 -7.85
CA SER A 268 -5.42 -18.36 -8.40
C SER A 268 -5.09 -16.87 -8.41
N PHE A 269 -6.03 -16.03 -8.85
CA PHE A 269 -5.85 -14.58 -8.80
C PHE A 269 -5.74 -14.07 -7.35
N ALA A 270 -6.59 -14.56 -6.45
CA ALA A 270 -6.53 -14.23 -5.02
C ALA A 270 -5.20 -14.64 -4.38
N SER A 271 -4.62 -15.78 -4.78
CA SER A 271 -3.32 -16.24 -4.33
C SER A 271 -2.18 -15.35 -4.80
N LEU A 272 -2.21 -14.88 -6.05
CA LEU A 272 -1.24 -13.91 -6.56
C LEU A 272 -1.32 -12.59 -5.80
N VAL A 273 -2.52 -12.08 -5.55
CA VAL A 273 -2.71 -10.88 -4.72
C VAL A 273 -2.21 -11.13 -3.29
N GLY A 274 -2.52 -12.30 -2.72
CA GLY A 274 -2.04 -12.73 -1.40
C GLY A 274 -0.52 -12.77 -1.31
N LEU A 275 0.18 -13.27 -2.33
CA LEU A 275 1.63 -13.27 -2.42
C LEU A 275 2.20 -11.85 -2.36
N LEU A 276 1.62 -10.95 -3.14
CA LEU A 276 2.07 -9.55 -3.20
C LEU A 276 1.91 -8.82 -1.85
N PHE A 277 0.94 -9.21 -1.01
CA PHE A 277 0.77 -8.65 0.34
C PHE A 277 1.59 -9.35 1.42
N LEU A 278 1.55 -10.69 1.48
CA LEU A 278 2.17 -11.46 2.57
C LEU A 278 3.70 -11.40 2.52
N TYR A 279 4.30 -11.44 1.33
CA TYR A 279 5.76 -11.49 1.22
C TYR A 279 6.45 -10.22 1.77
N PRO A 280 6.08 -8.99 1.34
CA PRO A 280 6.64 -7.77 1.94
C PRO A 280 6.35 -7.67 3.44
N SER A 281 5.16 -8.10 3.87
CA SER A 281 4.75 -8.07 5.28
C SER A 281 5.64 -8.97 6.16
N LEU A 282 5.96 -10.17 5.70
CA LEU A 282 6.84 -11.10 6.43
C LEU A 282 8.28 -10.60 6.48
N GLN A 283 8.77 -9.98 5.41
CA GLN A 283 10.13 -9.39 5.41
C GLN A 283 10.22 -8.22 6.40
N TYR A 284 9.19 -7.37 6.47
CA TYR A 284 9.11 -6.33 7.49
C TYR A 284 9.13 -6.92 8.92
N GLY A 285 8.37 -7.99 9.16
CA GLY A 285 8.37 -8.71 10.44
C GLY A 285 9.74 -9.29 10.80
N ARG A 286 10.46 -9.86 9.82
CA ARG A 286 11.83 -10.37 10.02
C ARG A 286 12.79 -9.26 10.44
N VAL A 287 12.76 -8.12 9.77
CA VAL A 287 13.59 -6.95 10.14
C VAL A 287 13.25 -6.47 11.55
N TYR A 288 11.96 -6.40 11.90
CA TYR A 288 11.53 -6.01 13.24
C TYR A 288 12.05 -6.95 14.33
N VAL A 289 11.96 -8.27 14.12
CA VAL A 289 12.49 -9.27 15.07
C VAL A 289 14.01 -9.22 15.16
N GLN A 290 14.72 -8.92 14.06
CA GLN A 290 16.17 -8.71 14.08
C GLN A 290 16.58 -7.50 14.90
N VAL A 291 15.80 -6.42 14.86
CA VAL A 291 16.05 -5.22 15.69
C VAL A 291 15.79 -5.52 17.16
N LEU A 292 14.76 -6.33 17.46
CA LEU A 292 14.39 -6.70 18.83
C LEU A 292 15.30 -7.75 19.46
N ASN A 293 15.94 -8.60 18.67
CA ASN A 293 16.97 -9.53 19.14
C ASN A 293 18.33 -8.83 19.11
N PRO A 294 18.76 -8.19 20.20
CA PRO A 294 20.09 -7.65 20.23
C PRO A 294 21.10 -8.77 19.99
N PHE A 295 22.02 -8.56 19.06
CA PHE A 295 23.18 -9.43 18.86
C PHE A 295 23.74 -9.86 20.21
N ASP A 296 23.59 -11.15 20.53
CA ASP A 296 24.25 -11.75 21.67
C ASP A 296 25.73 -11.72 21.33
N GLY A 297 26.42 -10.72 21.90
CA GLY A 297 27.82 -10.42 21.64
C GLY A 297 28.67 -11.57 22.15
N ASN A 298 28.83 -12.60 21.33
CA ASN A 298 29.82 -13.63 21.53
C ASN A 298 31.18 -13.00 21.21
N TYR A 299 31.70 -12.24 22.19
CA TYR A 299 33.10 -11.84 22.22
C TYR A 299 33.92 -13.12 22.33
N ARG A 300 34.28 -13.66 21.16
CA ARG A 300 35.29 -14.68 21.00
C ARG A 300 36.60 -14.05 21.47
N LYS A 301 36.93 -14.24 22.75
CA LYS A 301 38.25 -13.94 23.32
C LYS A 301 39.26 -14.85 22.62
N THR A 302 39.94 -14.32 21.61
CA THR A 302 41.28 -14.75 21.22
C THR A 302 42.28 -14.06 22.12
#